data_AF-A0A7V4IW19-F1
#
_entry.id   AF-A0A7V4IW19-F1
#
_cell.length_a   1.000
_cell.length_b   1.000
_cell.length_c   1.000
_cell.angle_alpha   90.00
_cell.angle_beta   90.00
_cell.angle_gamma   90.00
#
_symmetry.space_group_name_H-M   'P 1'
#
loop_
_entity.id
_entity.type
_entity.pdbx_description
1 polymer ?
#
loop_
_entity_poly.entity_id
_entity_poly.type
_entity_poly.pdbx_seq_one_letter_code
_entity_poly.pdbx_strand_id
1 'polypeptide(L)'
;MQTNLVTTYDLTGSGGTVSALELARSLARPEVQQNIATVVHEAAHQLANNCGLLRRWNDTPQWLNEGLAMFFETPDVRGSRAVTSVGLVNTARLAQFRSYLSRRPADSLRTLLQDDRRLQNTDTATDAYAESWALVYYLLLQRPREFIAYMERIASKPPLAYADAEERIRDFRDTVHDDLEKLDADFVRFISRLK
;
A
#
# COMPACT_ATOMS: atom_id res chain seq x y z
N MET A 1 24.91 9.04 3.97
CA MET A 1 23.56 9.46 3.51
C MET A 1 23.65 9.72 2.02
N GLN A 2 23.25 8.75 1.17
CA GLN A 2 23.02 9.04 -0.24
C GLN A 2 21.61 9.61 -0.36
N THR A 3 21.51 10.84 -0.84
CA THR A 3 20.25 11.56 -1.07
C THR A 3 19.54 10.94 -2.28
N ASN A 4 18.27 10.53 -2.11
CA ASN A 4 17.42 10.17 -3.23
C ASN A 4 16.91 11.46 -3.87
N LEU A 5 17.43 11.78 -5.05
CA LEU A 5 16.99 12.90 -5.86
C LEU A 5 15.71 12.50 -6.60
N VAL A 6 14.61 13.20 -6.31
CA VAL A 6 13.37 13.12 -7.10
C VAL A 6 13.26 14.41 -7.91
N THR A 7 13.30 14.29 -9.23
CA THR A 7 13.06 15.42 -10.15
C THR A 7 11.59 15.42 -10.52
N THR A 8 10.86 16.46 -10.15
CA THR A 8 9.49 16.71 -10.59
C THR A 8 9.45 17.91 -11.53
N TYR A 9 8.58 17.85 -12.53
CA TYR A 9 8.35 18.94 -13.48
C TYR A 9 7.00 19.60 -13.18
N ASP A 10 6.92 20.92 -13.34
CA ASP A 10 5.68 21.66 -13.20
C ASP A 10 4.68 21.27 -14.31
N LEU A 11 3.64 20.53 -13.91
CA LEU A 11 2.59 20.04 -14.81
C LEU A 11 1.62 21.15 -15.28
N THR A 12 1.73 22.38 -14.76
CA THR A 12 0.83 23.47 -15.12
C THR A 12 1.27 24.26 -16.35
N GLY A 13 2.55 24.16 -16.75
CA GLY A 13 3.09 24.81 -17.96
C GLY A 13 2.94 26.34 -17.98
N SER A 14 2.65 26.96 -16.84
CA SER A 14 2.08 28.31 -16.75
C SER A 14 3.09 29.42 -16.46
N GLY A 15 4.38 29.09 -16.32
CA GLY A 15 5.40 30.09 -16.00
C GLY A 15 5.16 30.83 -14.68
N GLY A 16 4.39 30.26 -13.74
CA GLY A 16 4.24 30.78 -12.38
C GLY A 16 2.96 31.54 -12.05
N THR A 17 1.97 31.63 -12.97
CA THR A 17 0.65 32.22 -12.64
C THR A 17 -0.50 31.34 -13.11
N VAL A 18 -0.89 30.38 -12.27
CA VAL A 18 -2.11 29.55 -12.47
C VAL A 18 -3.20 30.08 -11.53
N SER A 19 -4.38 30.38 -12.07
CA SER A 19 -5.52 30.66 -11.20
C SER A 19 -5.96 29.40 -10.43
N ALA A 20 -6.55 29.56 -9.26
CA ALA A 20 -7.06 28.42 -8.48
C ALA A 20 -8.05 27.54 -9.27
N LEU A 21 -8.81 28.14 -10.19
CA LEU A 21 -9.76 27.45 -11.06
C LEU A 21 -9.06 26.61 -12.14
N GLU A 22 -8.02 27.15 -12.78
CA GLU A 22 -7.21 26.42 -13.76
C GLU A 22 -6.48 25.25 -13.11
N LEU A 23 -5.95 25.46 -11.90
CA LEU A 23 -5.35 24.39 -11.11
C LEU A 23 -6.38 23.31 -10.77
N ALA A 24 -7.56 23.68 -10.29
CA ALA A 24 -8.64 22.74 -10.01
C ALA A 24 -9.05 21.92 -11.25
N ARG A 25 -9.16 22.56 -12.42
CA ARG A 25 -9.45 21.87 -13.69
C ARG A 25 -8.33 20.92 -14.11
N SER A 26 -7.08 21.29 -13.88
CA SER A 26 -5.92 20.43 -14.16
C SER A 26 -5.89 19.21 -13.24
N LEU A 27 -6.07 19.42 -11.93
CA LEU A 27 -6.12 18.35 -10.93
C LEU A 27 -7.31 17.40 -11.11
N ALA A 28 -8.38 17.84 -11.78
CA ALA A 28 -9.51 16.98 -12.11
C ALA A 28 -9.24 16.02 -13.29
N ARG A 29 -8.16 16.21 -14.04
CA ARG A 29 -7.82 15.34 -15.17
C ARG A 29 -7.30 13.99 -14.68
N PRO A 30 -7.81 12.85 -15.21
CA PRO A 30 -7.39 11.53 -14.76
C PRO A 30 -5.87 11.29 -14.85
N GLU A 31 -5.21 11.79 -15.90
CA GLU A 31 -3.78 11.61 -16.09
C GLU A 31 -2.95 12.35 -15.03
N VAL A 32 -3.42 13.53 -14.62
CA VAL A 32 -2.79 14.32 -13.55
C VAL A 32 -2.99 13.65 -12.20
N GLN A 33 -4.18 13.10 -11.93
CA GLN A 33 -4.45 12.34 -10.71
C GLN A 33 -3.59 11.08 -10.63
N GLN A 34 -3.41 10.37 -11.74
CA GLN A 34 -2.52 9.21 -11.81
C GLN A 34 -1.07 9.61 -11.53
N ASN A 35 -0.58 10.71 -12.11
CA ASN A 35 0.76 11.22 -11.83
C ASN A 35 0.93 11.60 -10.35
N ILE A 36 -0.07 12.24 -9.74
CA ILE A 36 -0.07 12.56 -8.31
C ILE A 36 -0.02 11.28 -7.48
N ALA A 37 -0.86 10.28 -7.82
CA ALA A 37 -0.87 8.99 -7.13
C ALA A 37 0.51 8.34 -7.17
N THR A 38 1.16 8.29 -8.33
CA THR A 38 2.54 7.77 -8.46
C THR A 38 3.54 8.56 -7.60
N VAL A 39 3.50 9.90 -7.62
CA VAL A 39 4.41 10.71 -6.80
C VAL A 39 4.19 10.45 -5.31
N VAL A 40 2.93 10.34 -4.87
CA VAL A 40 2.59 10.04 -3.47
C VAL A 40 3.00 8.62 -3.09
N HIS A 41 2.84 7.64 -3.98
CA HIS A 41 3.28 6.26 -3.81
C HIS A 41 4.78 6.19 -3.54
N GLU A 42 5.59 6.79 -4.42
CA GLU A 42 7.05 6.84 -4.24
C GLU A 42 7.45 7.62 -2.98
N ALA A 43 6.77 8.73 -2.69
CA ALA A 43 7.00 9.50 -1.48
C ALA A 43 6.69 8.67 -0.21
N ALA A 44 5.66 7.82 -0.23
CA ALA A 44 5.32 6.93 0.88
C ALA A 44 6.44 5.92 1.14
N HIS A 45 7.02 5.30 0.10
CA HIS A 45 8.21 4.47 0.26
C HIS A 45 9.40 5.23 0.86
N GLN A 46 9.66 6.45 0.38
CA GLN A 46 10.77 7.26 0.89
C GLN A 46 10.58 7.62 2.36
N LEU A 47 9.37 8.06 2.73
CA LEU A 47 9.05 8.43 4.11
C LEU A 47 9.14 7.22 5.03
N ALA A 48 8.52 6.10 4.67
CA ALA A 48 8.54 4.88 5.47
C ALA A 48 9.97 4.41 5.74
N ASN A 49 10.85 4.45 4.74
CA ASN A 49 12.25 4.09 4.88
C ASN A 49 13.06 5.09 5.71
N ASN A 50 12.84 6.39 5.51
CA ASN A 50 13.65 7.43 6.14
C ASN A 50 13.25 7.71 7.59
N CYS A 51 12.00 7.44 7.98
CA CYS A 51 11.56 7.51 9.37
C CYS A 51 11.83 6.22 10.17
N GLY A 52 12.33 5.17 9.50
CA GLY A 52 12.64 3.89 10.12
C GLY A 52 11.42 3.02 10.42
N LEU A 53 10.23 3.38 9.90
CA LEU A 53 9.01 2.56 9.97
C LEU A 53 9.22 1.26 9.19
N LEU A 54 9.76 1.37 7.99
CA LEU A 54 10.39 0.29 7.23
C LEU A 54 11.88 0.61 7.18
N ARG A 55 12.75 -0.40 7.17
CA ARG A 55 14.20 -0.17 7.11
C ARG A 55 14.76 -0.65 5.78
N ARG A 56 15.59 0.21 5.18
CA ARG A 56 16.38 -0.19 4.01
C ARG A 56 17.22 -1.41 4.36
N TRP A 57 17.26 -2.37 3.44
CA TRP A 57 18.01 -3.63 3.55
C TRP A 57 17.44 -4.63 4.55
N ASN A 58 16.31 -4.35 5.23
CA ASN A 58 15.55 -5.39 5.91
C ASN A 58 14.71 -6.15 4.88
N ASP A 59 14.47 -7.42 5.16
CA ASP A 59 13.55 -8.27 4.40
C ASP A 59 12.09 -7.87 4.68
N THR A 60 11.71 -6.68 4.22
CA THR A 60 10.34 -6.17 4.32
C THR A 60 9.49 -6.87 3.26
N PRO A 61 8.40 -7.57 3.64
CA PRO A 61 7.53 -8.22 2.68
C PRO A 61 6.96 -7.23 1.67
N GLN A 62 6.93 -7.59 0.38
CA GLN A 62 6.47 -6.66 -0.66
C GLN A 62 5.00 -6.27 -0.46
N TRP A 63 4.14 -7.20 -0.02
CA TRP A 63 2.74 -6.89 0.26
C TRP A 63 2.58 -5.74 1.27
N LEU A 64 3.48 -5.66 2.27
CA LEU A 64 3.47 -4.61 3.28
C LEU A 64 3.96 -3.28 2.67
N ASN A 65 5.11 -3.31 2.00
CA ASN A 65 5.72 -2.12 1.40
C ASN A 65 4.78 -1.47 0.37
N GLU A 66 4.28 -2.26 -0.57
CA GLU A 66 3.40 -1.82 -1.65
C GLU A 66 2.00 -1.48 -1.13
N GLY A 67 1.45 -2.32 -0.23
CA GLY A 67 0.14 -2.08 0.37
C GLY A 67 0.08 -0.76 1.13
N LEU A 68 1.15 -0.42 1.86
CA LEU A 68 1.26 0.86 2.57
C LEU A 68 1.34 2.04 1.60
N ALA A 69 2.13 1.95 0.54
CA ALA A 69 2.19 3.00 -0.48
C ALA A 69 0.82 3.20 -1.16
N MET A 70 0.14 2.11 -1.54
CA MET A 70 -1.21 2.17 -2.12
C MET A 70 -2.28 2.71 -1.16
N PHE A 71 -2.09 2.59 0.16
CA PHE A 71 -2.98 3.21 1.15
C PHE A 71 -2.90 4.74 1.11
N PHE A 72 -1.70 5.30 0.88
CA PHE A 72 -1.49 6.75 0.84
C PHE A 72 -1.69 7.36 -0.55
N GLU A 73 -1.53 6.59 -1.63
CA GLU A 73 -1.51 7.12 -3.01
C GLU A 73 -2.84 7.71 -3.50
N THR A 74 -3.97 7.41 -2.84
CA THR A 74 -5.30 7.80 -3.32
C THR A 74 -5.48 9.32 -3.25
N PRO A 75 -5.56 10.03 -4.38
CA PRO A 75 -5.66 11.48 -4.38
C PRO A 75 -7.01 11.95 -3.80
N ASP A 76 -6.98 12.99 -2.95
CA ASP A 76 -8.19 13.71 -2.51
C ASP A 76 -8.19 15.11 -3.12
N VAL A 77 -8.59 15.17 -4.39
CA VAL A 77 -8.64 16.42 -5.15
C VAL A 77 -9.92 17.18 -4.79
N ARG A 78 -9.76 18.23 -3.98
CA ARG A 78 -10.84 19.17 -3.62
C ARG A 78 -10.42 20.58 -3.93
N GLY A 79 -11.05 21.19 -4.94
CA GLY A 79 -10.69 22.53 -5.41
C GLY A 79 -9.26 22.56 -5.94
N SER A 80 -8.42 23.44 -5.39
CA SER A 80 -7.05 23.68 -5.87
C SER A 80 -5.97 22.89 -5.11
N ARG A 81 -6.34 21.89 -4.30
CA ARG A 81 -5.42 21.04 -3.52
C ARG A 81 -5.49 19.59 -4.00
N ALA A 82 -4.33 18.97 -4.18
CA ALA A 82 -4.17 17.62 -4.72
C ALA A 82 -4.28 16.50 -3.67
N VAL A 83 -3.87 16.78 -2.43
CA VAL A 83 -3.90 15.82 -1.31
C VAL A 83 -4.45 16.57 -0.10
N THR A 84 -5.67 16.24 0.31
CA THR A 84 -6.34 16.88 1.46
C THR A 84 -6.70 15.92 2.58
N SER A 85 -6.65 14.60 2.31
CA SER A 85 -6.81 13.53 3.29
C SER A 85 -5.95 12.33 2.91
N VAL A 86 -5.80 11.37 3.83
CA VAL A 86 -5.08 10.10 3.64
C VAL A 86 -6.01 8.93 3.99
N GLY A 87 -5.77 7.76 3.40
CA GLY A 87 -6.58 6.57 3.68
C GLY A 87 -7.96 6.58 3.02
N LEU A 88 -8.14 7.34 1.95
CA LEU A 88 -9.31 7.17 1.08
C LEU A 88 -9.31 5.77 0.44
N VAL A 89 -10.50 5.31 0.08
CA VAL A 89 -10.65 4.03 -0.61
C VAL A 89 -10.07 4.16 -2.02
N ASN A 90 -9.05 3.36 -2.32
CA ASN A 90 -8.54 3.20 -3.68
C ASN A 90 -9.55 2.37 -4.49
N THR A 91 -10.44 3.05 -5.20
CA THR A 91 -11.58 2.41 -5.91
C THR A 91 -11.11 1.43 -6.99
N ALA A 92 -9.99 1.70 -7.64
CA ALA A 92 -9.40 0.80 -8.64
C ALA A 92 -8.92 -0.51 -8.00
N ARG A 93 -8.18 -0.42 -6.88
CA ARG A 93 -7.73 -1.62 -6.13
C ARG A 93 -8.90 -2.37 -5.51
N LEU A 94 -9.91 -1.67 -5.00
CA LEU A 94 -11.13 -2.30 -4.50
C LEU A 94 -11.88 -3.07 -5.60
N ALA A 95 -12.03 -2.47 -6.79
CA ALA A 95 -12.67 -3.14 -7.92
C ALA A 95 -11.89 -4.38 -8.36
N GLN A 96 -10.55 -4.27 -8.43
CA GLN A 96 -9.70 -5.42 -8.76
C GLN A 96 -9.81 -6.53 -7.72
N PHE A 97 -9.73 -6.19 -6.43
CA PHE A 97 -9.85 -7.19 -5.36
C PHE A 97 -11.21 -7.87 -5.38
N ARG A 98 -12.30 -7.13 -5.60
CA ARG A 98 -13.66 -7.70 -5.77
C ARG A 98 -13.76 -8.66 -6.94
N SER A 99 -13.16 -8.32 -8.08
CA SER A 99 -13.07 -9.21 -9.24
C SER A 99 -12.28 -10.48 -8.92
N TYR A 100 -11.20 -10.35 -8.14
CA TYR A 100 -10.38 -11.47 -7.72
C TYR A 100 -11.11 -12.44 -6.77
N LEU A 101 -12.04 -11.97 -5.93
CA LEU A 101 -12.71 -12.80 -4.91
C LEU A 101 -13.32 -14.11 -5.45
N SER A 102 -13.85 -14.13 -6.67
CA SER A 102 -14.48 -15.34 -7.24
C SER A 102 -13.48 -16.44 -7.59
N ARG A 103 -12.20 -16.10 -7.72
CA ARG A 103 -11.10 -17.00 -8.08
C ARG A 103 -9.94 -16.96 -7.09
N ARG A 104 -10.16 -16.32 -5.93
CA ARG A 104 -9.19 -16.22 -4.84
C ARG A 104 -9.10 -17.57 -4.14
N PRO A 105 -7.92 -18.23 -4.12
CA PRO A 105 -7.78 -19.52 -3.46
C PRO A 105 -7.89 -19.38 -1.94
N ALA A 106 -8.24 -20.46 -1.25
CA ALA A 106 -8.46 -20.46 0.20
C ALA A 106 -7.19 -20.12 0.99
N ASP A 107 -6.01 -20.43 0.45
CA ASP A 107 -4.70 -20.13 1.03
C ASP A 107 -4.12 -18.79 0.54
N SER A 108 -4.91 -17.94 -0.11
CA SER A 108 -4.45 -16.67 -0.70
C SER A 108 -3.76 -15.76 0.33
N LEU A 109 -4.30 -15.65 1.55
CA LEU A 109 -3.65 -14.86 2.60
C LEU A 109 -2.29 -15.46 3.00
N ARG A 110 -2.22 -16.77 3.22
CA ARG A 110 -0.95 -17.44 3.57
C ARG A 110 0.09 -17.24 2.47
N THR A 111 -0.28 -17.49 1.21
CA THR A 111 0.62 -17.35 0.06
C THR A 111 1.03 -15.91 -0.22
N LEU A 112 0.25 -14.91 0.22
CA LEU A 112 0.64 -13.50 0.17
C LEU A 112 1.68 -13.14 1.24
N LEU A 113 1.55 -13.71 2.44
CA LEU A 113 2.40 -13.41 3.59
C LEU A 113 3.75 -14.12 3.54
N GLN A 114 3.78 -15.35 3.04
CA GLN A 114 4.93 -16.24 3.15
C GLN A 114 6.11 -15.85 2.23
N ASP A 115 5.84 -15.26 1.06
CA ASP A 115 6.86 -14.89 0.07
C ASP A 115 6.32 -13.84 -0.91
N ASP A 116 7.21 -13.32 -1.76
CA ASP A 116 6.88 -12.25 -2.71
C ASP A 116 6.53 -12.76 -4.12
N ARG A 117 6.42 -14.09 -4.32
CA ARG A 117 6.29 -14.70 -5.66
C ARG A 117 5.03 -14.24 -6.39
N ARG A 118 3.93 -14.05 -5.66
CA ARG A 118 2.66 -13.59 -6.23
C ARG A 118 2.74 -12.15 -6.76
N LEU A 119 3.55 -11.30 -6.13
CA LEU A 119 3.79 -9.92 -6.57
C LEU A 119 4.79 -9.85 -7.74
N GLN A 120 5.73 -10.79 -7.80
CA GLN A 120 6.77 -10.85 -8.84
C GLN A 120 6.34 -11.55 -10.13
N ASN A 121 5.26 -12.35 -10.10
CA ASN A 121 4.73 -13.03 -11.28
C ASN A 121 3.69 -12.15 -12.00
N THR A 122 3.92 -11.86 -13.29
CA THR A 122 3.06 -11.03 -14.12
C THR A 122 1.60 -11.50 -14.18
N ASP A 123 1.36 -12.80 -14.09
CA ASP A 123 0.02 -13.38 -14.20
C ASP A 123 -0.80 -13.20 -12.90
N THR A 124 -0.12 -13.04 -11.76
CA THR A 124 -0.76 -12.92 -10.44
C THR A 124 -0.60 -11.55 -9.80
N ALA A 125 0.33 -10.72 -10.31
CA ALA A 125 0.73 -9.47 -9.69
C ALA A 125 -0.46 -8.53 -9.49
N THR A 126 -1.29 -8.33 -10.52
CA THR A 126 -2.42 -7.39 -10.44
C THR A 126 -3.35 -7.69 -9.26
N ASP A 127 -3.64 -8.97 -9.00
CA ASP A 127 -4.46 -9.38 -7.86
C ASP A 127 -3.71 -9.32 -6.54
N ALA A 128 -2.43 -9.69 -6.54
CA ALA A 128 -1.59 -9.65 -5.34
C ALA A 128 -1.42 -8.20 -4.84
N TYR A 129 -1.24 -7.23 -5.73
CA TYR A 129 -1.22 -5.81 -5.37
C TYR A 129 -2.59 -5.34 -4.83
N ALA A 130 -3.69 -5.73 -5.48
CA ALA A 130 -5.02 -5.38 -5.01
C ALA A 130 -5.32 -5.96 -3.61
N GLU A 131 -4.93 -7.20 -3.37
CA GLU A 131 -5.04 -7.87 -2.07
C GLU A 131 -4.11 -7.25 -1.02
N SER A 132 -2.89 -6.85 -1.39
CA SER A 132 -1.95 -6.14 -0.51
C SER A 132 -2.52 -4.82 -0.02
N TRP A 133 -3.07 -4.01 -0.92
CA TRP A 133 -3.78 -2.78 -0.55
C TRP A 133 -4.95 -3.08 0.39
N ALA A 134 -5.78 -4.06 0.03
CA ALA A 134 -6.95 -4.42 0.81
C ALA A 134 -6.56 -4.87 2.23
N LEU A 135 -5.53 -5.70 2.36
CA LEU A 135 -5.05 -6.21 3.65
C LEU A 135 -4.52 -5.07 4.52
N VAL A 136 -3.65 -4.21 3.98
CA VAL A 136 -3.14 -3.06 4.71
C VAL A 136 -4.25 -2.10 5.13
N TYR A 137 -5.22 -1.83 4.25
CA TYR A 137 -6.38 -1.02 4.55
C TYR A 137 -7.18 -1.61 5.72
N TYR A 138 -7.49 -2.91 5.69
CA TYR A 138 -8.16 -3.60 6.78
C TYR A 138 -7.36 -3.52 8.09
N LEU A 139 -6.06 -3.80 8.06
CA LEU A 139 -5.20 -3.82 9.25
C LEU A 139 -5.10 -2.43 9.90
N LEU A 140 -4.92 -1.37 9.11
CA LEU A 140 -4.86 0.00 9.63
C LEU A 140 -6.18 0.45 10.27
N LEU A 141 -7.32 -0.01 9.76
CA LEU A 141 -8.63 0.40 10.26
C LEU A 141 -9.15 -0.48 11.40
N GLN A 142 -8.89 -1.78 11.37
CA GLN A 142 -9.48 -2.76 12.29
C GLN A 142 -8.50 -3.28 13.34
N ARG A 143 -7.19 -3.25 13.06
CA ARG A 143 -6.12 -3.82 13.91
C ARG A 143 -4.88 -2.92 13.96
N PRO A 144 -5.01 -1.60 14.19
CA PRO A 144 -3.89 -0.67 14.04
C PRO A 144 -2.75 -0.96 15.02
N ARG A 145 -3.06 -1.38 16.26
CA ARG A 145 -2.03 -1.64 17.29
C ARG A 145 -1.19 -2.86 16.92
N GLU A 146 -1.86 -3.92 16.53
CA GLU A 146 -1.27 -5.17 16.11
C GLU A 146 -0.44 -4.99 14.83
N PHE A 147 -0.96 -4.20 13.89
CA PHE A 147 -0.24 -3.90 12.66
C PHE A 147 1.01 -3.05 12.89
N ILE A 148 0.95 -2.08 13.81
CA ILE A 148 2.14 -1.32 14.25
C ILE A 148 3.17 -2.27 14.88
N ALA A 149 2.74 -3.17 15.77
CA ALA A 149 3.64 -4.16 16.38
C ALA A 149 4.30 -5.09 15.34
N TYR A 150 3.56 -5.47 14.29
CA TYR A 150 4.12 -6.21 13.16
C TYR A 150 5.19 -5.41 12.42
N MET A 151 4.91 -4.15 12.07
CA MET A 151 5.89 -3.29 11.39
C MET A 151 7.15 -3.07 12.25
N GLU A 152 6.99 -2.84 13.56
CA GLU A 152 8.11 -2.74 14.51
C GLU A 152 8.94 -4.03 14.55
N ARG A 153 8.28 -5.20 14.55
CA ARG A 153 8.97 -6.49 14.48
C ARG A 153 9.80 -6.62 13.21
N ILE A 154 9.23 -6.33 12.04
CA ILE A 154 9.96 -6.37 10.76
C ILE A 154 11.11 -5.36 10.73
N ALA A 155 10.91 -4.14 11.26
CA ALA A 155 11.95 -3.13 11.35
C ALA A 155 13.07 -3.48 12.34
N SER A 156 12.81 -4.35 13.31
CA SER A 156 13.80 -4.79 14.30
C SER A 156 14.77 -5.86 13.78
N LYS A 157 14.42 -6.53 12.67
CA LYS A 157 15.24 -7.59 12.07
C LYS A 157 16.60 -7.06 11.59
N PRO A 158 17.66 -7.89 11.62
CA PRO A 158 18.97 -7.49 11.13
C PRO A 158 18.94 -7.25 9.61
N PRO A 159 19.63 -6.20 9.11
CA PRO A 159 19.77 -5.97 7.68
C PRO A 159 20.40 -7.17 6.97
N LEU A 160 19.99 -7.42 5.72
CA LEU A 160 20.48 -8.49 4.85
C LEU A 160 20.23 -9.91 5.38
N ALA A 161 19.40 -10.07 6.41
CA ALA A 161 18.86 -11.35 6.84
C ALA A 161 17.48 -11.55 6.19
N TYR A 162 17.39 -12.55 5.31
CA TYR A 162 16.14 -12.92 4.65
C TYR A 162 15.40 -13.94 5.49
N ALA A 163 14.14 -13.65 5.79
CA ALA A 163 13.28 -14.56 6.52
C ALA A 163 12.77 -15.65 5.59
N ASP A 164 12.67 -16.88 6.09
CA ASP A 164 11.98 -17.94 5.36
C ASP A 164 10.45 -17.78 5.46
N ALA A 165 9.74 -18.61 4.68
CA ALA A 165 8.28 -18.59 4.62
C ALA A 165 7.61 -18.80 5.99
N GLU A 166 8.13 -19.72 6.80
CA GLU A 166 7.54 -20.02 8.11
C GLU A 166 7.85 -18.93 9.12
N GLU A 167 9.01 -18.29 9.03
CA GLU A 167 9.35 -17.13 9.84
C GLU A 167 8.44 -15.94 9.54
N ARG A 168 8.21 -15.60 8.27
CA ARG A 168 7.28 -14.51 7.88
C ARG A 168 5.87 -14.78 8.38
N ILE A 169 5.39 -16.01 8.27
CA ILE A 169 4.07 -16.43 8.77
C ILE A 169 4.00 -16.36 10.30
N ARG A 170 5.01 -16.86 11.00
CA ARG A 170 5.08 -16.82 12.47
C ARG A 170 5.09 -15.41 12.99
N ASP A 171 5.89 -14.52 12.41
CA ASP A 171 5.93 -13.11 12.83
C ASP A 171 4.59 -12.42 12.71
N PHE A 172 3.87 -12.70 11.62
CA PHE A 172 2.55 -12.16 11.41
C PHE A 172 1.54 -12.76 12.40
N ARG A 173 1.57 -14.07 12.65
CA ARG A 173 0.68 -14.72 13.63
C ARG A 173 0.88 -14.21 15.05
N ASP A 174 2.14 -14.08 15.47
CA ASP A 174 2.53 -13.64 16.81
C ASP A 174 2.15 -12.19 17.11
N THR A 175 2.01 -11.35 16.08
CA THR A 175 1.77 -9.91 16.23
C THR A 175 0.37 -9.49 15.82
N VAL A 176 -0.16 -10.06 14.74
CA VAL A 176 -1.45 -9.66 14.14
C VAL A 176 -2.59 -10.54 14.61
N HIS A 177 -2.51 -11.84 14.33
CA HIS A 177 -3.55 -12.78 14.69
C HIS A 177 -3.07 -14.23 14.51
N ASP A 178 -3.19 -15.05 15.56
CA ASP A 178 -2.73 -16.44 15.51
C ASP A 178 -3.53 -17.30 14.51
N ASP A 179 -4.84 -17.08 14.41
CA ASP A 179 -5.73 -17.80 13.50
C ASP A 179 -5.87 -17.03 12.17
N LEU A 180 -5.09 -17.45 11.16
CA LEU A 180 -5.08 -16.82 9.85
C LEU A 180 -6.37 -17.04 9.05
N GLU A 181 -7.05 -18.18 9.24
CA GLU A 181 -8.29 -18.47 8.51
C GLU A 181 -9.42 -17.55 8.96
N LYS A 182 -9.53 -17.35 10.29
CA LYS A 182 -10.47 -16.39 10.84
C LYS A 182 -10.14 -14.96 10.43
N LEU A 183 -8.86 -14.58 10.48
CA LEU A 183 -8.43 -13.26 10.04
C LEU A 183 -8.81 -13.03 8.57
N ASP A 184 -8.56 -14.02 7.71
CA ASP A 184 -8.88 -13.96 6.29
C ASP A 184 -10.38 -13.76 6.04
N ALA A 185 -11.22 -14.53 6.73
CA ALA A 185 -12.66 -14.43 6.62
C ALA A 185 -13.19 -13.05 7.07
N ASP A 186 -12.65 -12.51 8.17
CA ASP A 186 -13.02 -11.19 8.69
C ASP A 186 -12.53 -10.06 7.75
N PHE A 187 -11.30 -10.18 7.27
CA PHE A 187 -10.68 -9.29 6.27
C PHE A 187 -11.51 -9.20 4.98
N VAL A 188 -11.79 -10.35 4.36
CA VAL A 188 -12.56 -10.41 3.11
C VAL A 188 -13.96 -9.84 3.30
N ARG A 189 -14.61 -10.16 4.43
CA ARG A 189 -15.95 -9.65 4.77
C ARG A 189 -15.95 -8.14 4.93
N PHE A 190 -14.95 -7.58 5.60
CA PHE A 190 -14.81 -6.13 5.80
C PHE A 190 -14.66 -5.41 4.46
N ILE A 191 -13.67 -5.82 3.65
CA ILE A 191 -13.37 -5.14 2.38
C ILE A 191 -14.53 -5.25 1.39
N SER A 192 -15.21 -6.40 1.34
CA SER A 192 -16.35 -6.60 0.44
C SER A 192 -17.48 -5.58 0.68
N ARG A 193 -17.62 -5.09 1.91
CA ARG A 193 -18.67 -4.14 2.33
C ARG A 193 -18.30 -2.67 2.19
N LEU A 194 -17.05 -2.34 1.84
CA LEU A 194 -16.64 -0.95 1.60
C LEU A 194 -17.45 -0.34 0.46
N LYS A 195 -17.74 0.97 0.53
CA LYS A 195 -18.45 1.67 -0.55
C LYS A 195 -17.45 2.31 -1.49
#